data_AF-A0A843E163-F1
#
_entry.id   AF-A0A843E163-F1
#
_cell.length_a   1.000
_cell.length_b   1.000
_cell.length_c   1.000
_cell.angle_alpha   90.00
_cell.angle_beta   90.00
_cell.angle_gamma   90.00
#
_symmetry.space_group_name_H-M   'P 1'
#
loop_
_entity.id
_entity.type
_entity.pdbx_description
1 polymer ?
#
loop_
_entity_poly.entity_id
_entity_poly.type
_entity_poly.pdbx_seq_one_letter_code
_entity_poly.pdbx_strand_id
1 'polypeptide(L)' 'MRFISILMHDNVRYPAVAGRFYPIEKDILRNTVERCFEHGLGPGSIPETGCARSIKAVMSPHAGYMA' A
#
# COMPACT_ATOMS: atom_id res chain seq x y z
N MET A 1 20.83 0.83 -15.55
CA MET A 1 21.56 2.06 -15.18
C MET A 1 21.58 2.13 -13.64
N ARG A 2 22.75 1.86 -13.03
CA ARG A 2 23.16 1.87 -11.59
C ARG A 2 22.27 1.07 -10.61
N PHE A 3 22.54 -0.20 -10.27
CA PHE A 3 23.59 -0.74 -9.37
C PHE A 3 23.90 0.12 -8.13
N ILE A 4 23.22 -0.24 -7.04
CA ILE A 4 23.64 -0.34 -5.64
C ILE A 4 24.87 0.52 -5.26
N SER A 5 24.63 1.62 -4.55
CA SER A 5 25.65 2.32 -3.76
C SER A 5 25.36 2.06 -2.28
N ILE A 6 25.99 1.02 -1.74
CA ILE A 6 26.09 0.76 -0.30
C ILE A 6 27.22 1.64 0.23
N LEU A 7 26.85 2.70 0.94
CA LEU A 7 27.69 3.39 1.93
C LEU A 7 26.75 4.29 2.74
N MET A 8 26.84 4.16 4.07
CA MET A 8 25.94 4.67 5.12
C MET A 8 24.85 3.65 5.52
N HIS A 9 24.85 3.27 6.80
CA HIS A 9 23.91 2.30 7.38
C HIS A 9 22.48 2.83 7.34
N ASP A 10 21.75 2.54 6.28
CA ASP A 10 20.30 2.68 6.24
C ASP A 10 19.68 1.28 6.35
N ASN A 11 19.15 0.94 7.53
CA ASN A 11 18.33 -0.27 7.75
C ASN A 11 16.96 -0.15 7.03
N VAL A 12 16.95 0.33 5.79
CA VAL A 12 15.74 0.63 5.02
C VAL A 12 15.62 -0.37 3.88
N ARG A 13 14.56 -1.18 3.93
CA ARG A 13 14.16 -2.04 2.81
C ARG A 13 13.32 -1.22 1.84
N TYR A 14 13.90 -0.88 0.70
CA TYR A 14 13.18 -0.17 -0.37
C TYR A 14 12.09 -1.04 -1.02
N PRO A 15 10.98 -0.44 -1.49
CA PRO A 15 9.87 -1.16 -2.10
C PRO A 15 10.21 -1.65 -3.51
N ALA A 16 10.74 -2.87 -3.62
CA ALA A 16 11.27 -3.45 -4.86
C ALA A 16 10.26 -3.58 -6.04
N VAL A 17 8.95 -3.50 -5.76
CA VAL A 17 7.89 -3.64 -6.78
C VAL A 17 7.02 -2.37 -6.96
N ALA A 18 7.39 -1.26 -6.30
CA ALA A 18 6.75 0.03 -6.52
C ALA A 18 6.88 0.46 -7.99
N GLY A 19 5.81 1.04 -8.54
CA GLY A 19 5.71 1.37 -9.96
C GLY A 19 5.39 0.18 -10.88
N ARG A 20 5.31 -1.05 -10.34
CA ARG A 20 4.85 -2.25 -11.09
C ARG A 20 3.55 -2.81 -10.54
N PHE A 21 3.51 -3.11 -9.24
CA PHE A 21 2.34 -3.73 -8.61
C PHE A 21 1.41 -2.69 -7.99
N TYR A 22 1.97 -1.54 -7.62
CA TYR A 22 1.23 -0.39 -7.10
C TYR A 22 1.94 0.92 -7.49
N PRO A 23 1.24 2.06 -7.48
CA PRO A 23 1.81 3.35 -7.84
C PRO A 23 3.09 3.69 -7.05
N ILE A 24 4.10 4.26 -7.72
CA ILE A 24 5.34 4.71 -7.07
C ILE A 24 5.14 6.02 -6.30
N GLU A 25 4.20 6.85 -6.76
CA GLU A 25 3.86 8.12 -6.15
C GLU A 25 2.87 7.88 -4.99
N LYS A 26 3.15 8.51 -3.85
CA LYS A 26 2.48 8.26 -2.57
C LYS A 26 1.02 8.68 -2.60
N ASP A 27 0.73 9.85 -3.14
CA ASP A 27 -0.62 10.42 -3.12
C ASP A 27 -1.54 9.64 -4.09
N ILE A 28 -1.01 9.19 -5.24
CA ILE A 28 -1.68 8.27 -6.15
C ILE A 28 -1.95 6.92 -5.47
N LEU A 29 -0.96 6.34 -4.77
CA LEU A 29 -1.16 5.10 -4.03
C LEU A 29 -2.25 5.27 -2.96
N ARG A 30 -2.22 6.36 -2.21
CA ARG A 30 -3.21 6.66 -1.18
C ARG A 30 -4.61 6.77 -1.77
N ASN A 31 -4.77 7.56 -2.84
CA ASN A 31 -6.05 7.69 -3.53
C ASN A 31 -6.55 6.36 -4.09
N THR A 32 -5.65 5.52 -4.61
CA THR A 32 -6.00 4.17 -5.10
C THR A 32 -6.61 3.32 -3.99
N VAL A 33 -6.02 3.34 -2.79
CA VAL A 33 -6.54 2.62 -1.62
C VAL A 33 -7.88 3.21 -1.15
N GLU A 34 -7.99 4.54 -1.05
CA GLU A 34 -9.23 5.23 -0.66
C GLU A 34 -10.39 4.89 -1.60
N ARG A 35 -10.14 4.87 -2.91
CA ARG A 35 -11.13 4.44 -3.92
C ARG A 35 -11.58 2.99 -3.74
N CYS A 36 -10.72 2.08 -3.29
CA CYS A 36 -11.14 0.70 -2.98
C CYS A 36 -12.18 0.66 -1.85
N PHE A 37 -12.10 1.58 -0.88
CA PHE A 37 -13.09 1.68 0.19
C PHE A 37 -14.40 2.28 -0.31
N GLU A 38 -14.33 3.33 -1.13
CA GLU A 38 -15.50 4.05 -1.65
C GLU A 38 -16.21 3.33 -2.81
N HIS A 39 -15.54 2.39 -3.48
CA HIS A 39 -16.12 1.63 -4.59
C HIS A 39 -17.36 0.85 -4.13
N GLY A 40 -18.32 0.62 -5.04
CA GLY A 40 -19.56 -0.13 -4.73
C GLY A 40 -19.36 -1.61 -4.35
N LEU A 41 -18.15 -2.16 -4.57
CA LEU A 41 -17.74 -3.48 -4.07
C LEU A 41 -16.98 -3.40 -2.73
N GLY A 42 -16.57 -2.20 -2.32
CA GLY A 42 -16.00 -1.90 -1.02
C GLY A 42 -17.07 -1.48 -0.01
N PRO A 43 -16.66 -1.03 1.18
CA PRO A 43 -17.57 -0.57 2.23
C PRO A 43 -18.41 0.68 1.90
N GLY A 44 -18.09 1.41 0.83
CA GLY A 44 -18.78 2.61 0.37
C GLY A 44 -18.32 3.91 1.04
N SER A 45 -17.43 3.85 2.02
CA SER A 45 -16.86 5.02 2.70
C SER A 45 -15.53 4.71 3.37
N ILE A 46 -14.76 5.76 3.67
CA ILE A 46 -13.55 5.62 4.49
C ILE A 46 -13.97 5.42 5.95
N PRO A 47 -13.56 4.32 6.60
CA PRO A 47 -13.91 4.07 7.99
C PRO A 47 -13.19 5.05 8.91
N GLU A 48 -13.84 5.42 10.01
CA GLU A 48 -13.17 6.11 11.10
C GLU A 48 -12.09 5.20 11.72
N THR A 49 -10.94 5.79 12.05
CA THR A 49 -9.85 5.04 12.69
C THR A 49 -10.21 4.74 14.14
N GLY A 50 -10.65 3.51 14.39
CA GLY A 50 -10.90 3.03 15.75
C GLY A 50 -9.60 2.83 16.54
N CYS A 51 -9.66 3.05 17.85
CA CYS A 51 -8.55 2.77 18.78
C CYS A 51 -8.54 1.31 19.30
N ALA A 52 -9.62 0.56 19.07
CA ALA A 52 -9.75 -0.82 19.51
C ALA A 52 -8.97 -1.77 18.57
N ARG A 53 -7.84 -2.30 19.04
CA ARG A 53 -7.04 -3.33 18.34
C ARG A 53 -7.66 -4.72 18.51
N SER A 54 -8.94 -4.88 18.13
CA SER A 54 -9.71 -6.12 18.33
C SER A 54 -9.52 -7.15 17.21
N ILE A 55 -9.12 -6.73 16.01
CA ILE A 55 -8.86 -7.61 14.86
C ILE A 55 -7.68 -8.54 15.17
N LYS A 56 -7.92 -9.85 15.16
CA LYS A 56 -6.90 -10.87 15.46
C LYS A 56 -6.11 -11.32 14.22
N ALA A 57 -6.76 -11.40 13.07
CA ALA A 57 -6.17 -11.80 11.81
C ALA A 57 -7.00 -11.27 10.63
N VAL A 58 -6.38 -11.16 9.46
CA VAL A 58 -7.03 -10.84 8.19
C VAL A 58 -6.45 -11.72 7.09
N MET A 59 -7.26 -12.02 6.07
CA MET A 59 -6.82 -12.62 4.82
C MET A 59 -6.93 -11.56 3.72
N SER A 60 -5.87 -11.38 2.94
CA SER A 60 -5.83 -10.38 1.88
C SER A 60 -5.10 -10.95 0.65
N PRO A 61 -5.57 -10.66 -0.58
CA PRO A 61 -4.82 -11.01 -1.78
C PRO A 61 -3.50 -10.23 -1.85
N HIS A 62 -2.53 -10.81 -2.56
CA HIS A 62 -1.23 -10.20 -2.86
C HIS A 62 -1.09 -9.74 -4.32
N ALA A 63 -2.20 -9.66 -5.06
CA ALA A 63 -2.21 -9.16 -6.43
C ALA A 63 -1.91 -7.65 -6.48
N GLY A 64 -1.47 -7.16 -7.65
CA GLY A 64 -1.23 -5.73 -7.85
C GLY A 64 -2.52 -4.91 -7.81
N TYR A 65 -2.42 -3.66 -7.35
CA TYR A 65 -3.49 -2.66 -7.42
C TYR A 65 -3.68 -2.07 -8.83
N MET A 66 -2.65 -2.18 -9.67
CA MET A 66 -2.67 -1.75 -11.06
C MET A 66 -2.93 -2.99 -11.92
N ALA A 67 -4.21 -3.31 -12.15
CA ALA A 67 -4.64 -4.29 -13.14
C ALA A 67 -5.14 -3.57 -14.40
#